data_AF-A0A4Y2WE24-F1
#
_entry.id   AF-A0A4Y2WE24-F1
#
_cell.length_a   1.000
_cell.length_b   1.000
_cell.length_c   1.000
_cell.angle_alpha   90.00
_cell.angle_beta   90.00
_cell.angle_gamma   90.00
#
_symmetry.space_group_name_H-M   'P 1'
#
loop_
_entity.id
_entity.type
_entity.pdbx_description
1 polymer ?
#
loop_
_entity_poly.entity_id
_entity_poly.type
_entity_poly.pdbx_seq_one_letter_code
_entity_poly.pdbx_strand_id
1 'polypeptide(L)'
;ICKKLGITDVKLPTGTIIDWLKQAGIIGKETGISESDVNKILAKVGGDEKISFEELQTCIVNLAEEKGINPKELMDKLTSSGPPQMGVVKEMVNKFLAKFKK
;
A
#
# COMPACT_ATOMS: atom_id res chain seq x y z
N ILE A 1 -30.89 7.03 -5.83
CA ILE A 1 -30.01 7.56 -4.75
C ILE A 1 -28.78 6.64 -4.71
N CYS A 2 -27.71 7.00 -5.42
CA CYS A 2 -26.47 6.23 -5.36
C CYS A 2 -25.91 6.31 -3.94
N LYS A 3 -25.97 5.20 -3.20
CA LYS A 3 -25.22 5.02 -1.95
C LYS A 3 -23.74 5.14 -2.32
N LYS A 4 -23.19 6.35 -2.22
CA LYS A 4 -21.74 6.58 -2.08
C LYS A 4 -21.39 5.89 -0.77
N LEU A 5 -21.10 4.59 -0.84
CA LEU A 5 -20.42 3.89 0.24
C LEU A 5 -19.08 4.59 0.37
N GLY A 6 -19.01 5.52 1.32
CA GLY A 6 -17.81 6.24 1.69
C GLY A 6 -16.78 5.24 2.20
N ILE A 7 -15.98 4.70 1.28
CA ILE A 7 -14.69 4.10 1.59
C ILE A 7 -13.68 5.26 1.77
N THR A 8 -14.05 6.28 2.55
CA THR A 8 -13.29 7.55 2.65
C THR A 8 -12.55 7.71 3.97
N ASP A 9 -12.53 6.70 4.85
CA ASP A 9 -11.67 6.69 6.05
C ASP A 9 -11.28 5.25 6.44
N VAL A 10 -10.84 4.45 5.47
CA VAL A 10 -10.29 3.13 5.80
C VAL A 10 -8.80 3.28 6.02
N LYS A 11 -8.41 3.32 7.31
CA LYS A 11 -7.03 3.42 7.74
C LYS A 11 -6.46 2.03 8.05
N LEU A 12 -5.40 1.69 7.34
CA LEU A 12 -4.65 0.44 7.48
C LEU A 12 -3.49 0.65 8.45
N PRO A 13 -3.24 -0.30 9.39
CA PRO A 13 -2.07 -0.23 10.24
C PRO A 13 -0.79 -0.21 9.40
N THR A 14 0.16 0.64 9.76
CA THR A 14 1.48 0.71 9.09
C THR A 14 2.19 -0.65 9.11
N GLY A 15 2.07 -1.41 10.21
CA GLY A 15 2.58 -2.78 10.29
C GLY A 15 1.98 -3.71 9.22
N THR A 16 0.66 -3.67 9.00
CA THR A 16 0.00 -4.47 7.97
C THR A 16 0.44 -4.08 6.56
N ILE A 17 0.68 -2.80 6.33
CA ILE A 17 1.20 -2.30 5.04
C ILE A 17 2.62 -2.80 4.80
N ILE A 18 3.48 -2.75 5.82
CA ILE A 18 4.85 -3.27 5.72
C ILE A 18 4.84 -4.76 5.39
N ASP A 19 4.02 -5.56 6.09
CA ASP A 19 3.86 -6.98 5.77
C ASP A 19 3.34 -7.20 4.34
N TRP A 20 2.41 -6.35 3.88
CA TRP A 20 1.89 -6.43 2.52
C TRP A 20 2.96 -6.11 1.46
N LEU A 21 3.76 -5.07 1.68
CA LEU A 21 4.86 -4.69 0.80
C LEU A 21 5.96 -5.77 0.77
N LYS A 22 6.23 -6.44 1.91
CA LYS A 22 7.11 -7.62 1.96
C LYS A 22 6.54 -8.78 1.15
N GLN A 23 5.25 -9.08 1.34
CA GLN A 23 4.55 -10.12 0.59
C GLN A 23 4.60 -9.85 -0.93
N ALA A 24 4.48 -8.60 -1.33
CA ALA A 24 4.58 -8.17 -2.71
C ALA A 24 6.00 -8.20 -3.31
N GLY A 25 7.02 -8.51 -2.50
CA GLY A 25 8.42 -8.40 -2.91
C GLY A 25 8.82 -6.96 -3.23
N ILE A 26 8.07 -5.97 -2.72
CA ILE A 26 8.41 -4.55 -2.82
C ILE A 26 9.46 -4.21 -1.79
N ILE A 27 9.34 -4.73 -0.56
CA ILE A 27 10.43 -4.66 0.43
C ILE A 27 11.32 -5.87 0.20
N GLY A 28 12.55 -5.64 -0.22
CA GLY A 28 13.48 -6.71 -0.53
C GLY A 28 14.74 -6.21 -1.21
N LYS A 29 15.73 -7.10 -1.35
CA LYS A 29 17.00 -6.77 -2.03
C LYS A 29 16.81 -6.50 -3.52
N GLU A 30 15.78 -7.06 -4.16
CA GLU A 30 15.52 -6.88 -5.60
C GLU A 30 15.11 -5.45 -5.97
N THR A 31 14.30 -4.79 -5.13
CA THR A 31 13.92 -3.38 -5.32
C THR A 31 14.88 -2.43 -4.60
N GLY A 32 15.69 -2.94 -3.67
CA GLY A 32 16.53 -2.11 -2.79
C GLY A 32 15.72 -1.27 -1.80
N ILE A 33 14.42 -1.49 -1.68
CA ILE A 33 13.55 -0.86 -0.67
C ILE A 33 13.68 -1.64 0.63
N SER A 34 14.14 -0.97 1.67
CA SER A 34 14.19 -1.53 3.02
C SER A 34 12.95 -1.12 3.81
N GLU A 35 12.63 -1.88 4.85
CA GLU A 35 11.53 -1.53 5.77
C GLU A 35 11.71 -0.12 6.36
N SER A 36 12.95 0.30 6.63
CA SER A 36 13.27 1.65 7.10
C SER A 36 12.92 2.75 6.08
N ASP A 37 13.11 2.50 4.78
CA ASP A 37 12.71 3.44 3.72
C ASP A 37 11.19 3.61 3.72
N VAL A 38 10.47 2.49 3.78
CA VAL A 38 9.01 2.47 3.87
C VAL A 38 8.52 3.21 5.11
N ASN A 39 9.10 2.93 6.28
CA ASN A 39 8.70 3.57 7.52
C ASN A 39 8.98 5.08 7.51
N LYS A 40 10.09 5.50 6.89
CA LYS A 40 10.41 6.93 6.68
C LYS A 40 9.39 7.62 5.77
N ILE A 41 8.96 6.98 4.68
CA ILE A 41 7.93 7.53 3.81
C ILE A 41 6.57 7.51 4.50
N LEU A 42 6.19 6.41 5.16
CA LEU A 42 4.95 6.31 5.92
C LEU A 42 4.86 7.43 6.95
N ALA A 43 5.91 7.65 7.76
CA ALA A 43 5.96 8.73 8.74
C ALA A 43 5.84 10.14 8.12
N LYS A 44 6.20 10.32 6.84
CA LYS A 44 6.02 11.60 6.11
C LYS A 44 4.60 11.77 5.58
N VAL A 45 3.97 10.68 5.15
CA VAL A 45 2.67 10.72 4.47
C VAL A 45 1.53 10.67 5.49
N GLY A 46 1.65 9.81 6.50
CA GLY A 46 0.73 9.71 7.63
C GLY A 46 1.51 9.53 8.92
N GLY A 47 1.55 10.56 9.75
CA GLY A 47 2.26 10.55 11.05
C GLY A 47 1.66 9.62 12.11
N ASP A 48 0.62 8.86 11.75
CA ASP A 48 -0.16 7.98 12.62
C ASP A 48 0.14 6.49 12.38
N GLU A 49 -0.19 5.67 13.39
CA GLU A 49 -0.04 4.21 13.33
C GLU A 49 -0.91 3.55 12.24
N LYS A 50 -1.85 4.30 11.65
CA LYS A 50 -2.74 3.84 10.59
C LYS A 50 -2.86 4.90 9.50
N ILE A 51 -2.73 4.48 8.24
CA ILE A 51 -2.80 5.37 7.09
C ILE A 51 -3.87 4.93 6.09
N SER A 52 -4.41 5.88 5.35
CA SER A 52 -5.48 5.68 4.37
C SER A 52 -4.95 5.02 3.09
N PHE A 53 -5.85 4.52 2.24
CA PHE A 53 -5.44 3.97 0.94
C PHE A 53 -4.79 5.01 0.02
N GLU A 54 -5.25 6.27 0.07
CA GLU A 54 -4.64 7.36 -0.70
C GLU A 54 -3.20 7.63 -0.23
N GLU A 55 -2.99 7.62 1.09
CA GLU A 55 -1.66 7.73 1.71
C GLU A 55 -0.76 6.55 1.33
N LEU A 56 -1.32 5.32 1.26
CA LEU A 56 -0.58 4.15 0.80
C LEU A 56 -0.15 4.30 -0.66
N GLN A 57 -1.02 4.81 -1.55
CA GLN A 57 -0.64 5.08 -2.93
C GLN A 57 0.48 6.10 -3.02
N THR A 58 0.37 7.21 -2.30
CA THR A 58 1.45 8.21 -2.20
C THR A 58 2.73 7.59 -1.65
N CYS A 59 2.63 6.66 -0.69
CA CYS A 59 3.77 5.94 -0.14
C CYS A 59 4.47 5.08 -1.22
N ILE A 60 3.71 4.29 -1.99
CA ILE A 60 4.23 3.49 -3.11
C ILE A 60 4.90 4.39 -4.15
N VAL A 61 4.27 5.51 -4.52
CA VAL A 61 4.81 6.45 -5.52
C VAL A 61 6.13 7.05 -5.04
N ASN A 62 6.16 7.57 -3.81
CA ASN A 62 7.38 8.14 -3.22
C ASN A 62 8.50 7.11 -3.09
N LEU A 63 8.18 5.86 -2.71
CA LEU A 63 9.16 4.77 -2.64
C LEU A 63 9.75 4.43 -4.02
N ALA A 64 8.90 4.45 -5.04
CA ALA A 64 9.33 4.23 -6.41
C ALA A 64 10.27 5.37 -6.86
N GLU A 65 9.89 6.63 -6.61
CA GLU A 65 10.68 7.80 -6.95
C GLU A 65 12.03 7.83 -6.20
N GLU A 66 12.07 7.53 -4.90
CA GLU A 66 13.32 7.49 -4.13
C GLU A 66 14.30 6.42 -4.62
N LYS A 67 13.80 5.32 -5.21
CA LYS A 67 14.62 4.21 -5.71
C LYS A 67 14.79 4.21 -7.23
N GLY A 68 14.18 5.16 -7.94
CA GLY A 68 14.16 5.18 -9.41
C GLY A 68 13.41 4.00 -10.04
N ILE A 69 12.46 3.41 -9.32
CA ILE A 69 11.59 2.34 -9.82
C ILE A 69 10.33 2.96 -10.40
N ASN A 70 9.71 2.30 -11.38
CA ASN A 70 8.43 2.74 -11.89
C ASN A 70 7.32 2.52 -10.83
N PRO A 71 6.61 3.57 -10.39
CA PRO A 71 5.54 3.44 -9.38
C PRO A 71 4.42 2.51 -9.85
N LYS A 72 4.18 2.43 -11.17
CA LYS A 72 3.20 1.51 -11.75
C LYS A 72 3.61 0.05 -11.56
N GLU A 73 4.90 -0.26 -11.64
CA GLU A 73 5.40 -1.63 -11.41
C GLU A 73 5.31 -2.04 -9.94
N LEU A 74 5.63 -1.14 -9.01
CA LEU A 74 5.43 -1.40 -7.58
C LEU A 74 3.95 -1.60 -7.27
N MET A 75 3.08 -0.78 -7.83
CA MET A 75 1.64 -0.90 -7.63
C MET A 75 1.10 -2.20 -8.24
N ASP A 76 1.56 -2.59 -9.43
CA ASP A 76 1.21 -3.86 -10.05
C ASP A 76 1.65 -5.04 -9.18
N LYS A 77 2.91 -5.06 -8.72
CA LYS A 77 3.43 -6.06 -7.77
C LYS A 77 2.57 -6.16 -6.51
N LEU A 78 2.20 -5.02 -5.92
CA LEU A 78 1.32 -4.99 -4.76
C LEU A 78 -0.04 -5.63 -5.08
N THR A 79 -0.64 -5.27 -6.21
CA THR A 79 -1.94 -5.81 -6.62
C THR A 79 -1.90 -7.28 -7.00
N SER A 80 -0.79 -7.74 -7.56
CA SER A 80 -0.52 -9.11 -8.00
C SER A 80 -0.23 -10.03 -6.81
N SER A 81 0.36 -9.50 -5.73
CA SER A 81 0.55 -10.21 -4.46
C SER A 81 -0.75 -10.59 -3.75
N GLY A 82 -1.84 -9.91 -4.12
CA GLY A 82 -3.14 -10.05 -3.48
C GLY A 82 -3.20 -9.35 -2.13
N PRO A 83 -4.32 -9.48 -1.40
CA PRO A 83 -4.50 -8.82 -0.12
C PRO A 83 -3.61 -9.40 1.01
N PRO A 84 -3.24 -8.58 2.02
CA PRO A 84 -2.49 -9.06 3.18
C PRO A 84 -3.33 -10.08 3.97
N GLN A 85 -2.64 -10.99 4.66
CA GLN A 85 -3.28 -12.13 5.34
C GLN A 85 -4.21 -11.76 6.52
N MET A 86 -4.26 -10.49 6.95
CA MET A 86 -5.23 -10.06 7.97
C MET A 86 -6.67 -10.11 7.44
N GLY A 87 -7.49 -11.01 8.00
CA GLY A 87 -8.83 -11.34 7.48
C GLY A 87 -9.77 -10.15 7.25
N VAL A 88 -9.75 -9.13 8.10
CA VAL A 88 -10.60 -7.93 7.95
C VAL A 88 -10.06 -6.98 6.88
N VAL A 89 -8.74 -6.90 6.78
CA VAL A 89 -8.02 -6.08 5.79
C VAL A 89 -8.15 -6.71 4.40
N LYS A 90 -8.26 -8.03 4.33
CA LYS A 90 -8.36 -8.79 3.08
C LYS A 90 -9.54 -8.37 2.20
N GLU A 91 -10.73 -8.24 2.78
CA GLU A 91 -11.92 -7.84 2.02
C GLU A 91 -11.84 -6.37 1.56
N MET A 92 -11.27 -5.50 2.38
CA MET A 92 -11.12 -4.08 2.08
C MET A 92 -10.09 -3.84 0.97
N VAL A 93 -8.95 -4.50 1.06
CA VAL A 93 -7.92 -4.48 0.02
C VAL A 93 -8.46 -5.08 -1.27
N ASN A 94 -9.24 -6.16 -1.25
CA ASN A 94 -9.87 -6.70 -2.46
C ASN A 94 -10.77 -5.68 -3.17
N LYS A 95 -11.55 -4.89 -2.42
CA LYS A 95 -12.37 -3.80 -3.01
C LYS A 95 -11.48 -2.71 -3.64
N PHE A 96 -10.36 -2.39 -3.01
CA PHE A 96 -9.38 -1.46 -3.56
C PHE A 96 -8.73 -2.00 -4.84
N LEU A 97 -8.24 -3.24 -4.83
CA LEU A 97 -7.66 -3.91 -6.00
C LEU A 97 -8.65 -4.01 -7.16
N ALA A 98 -9.92 -4.30 -6.88
CA ALA A 98 -10.99 -4.34 -7.88
C ALA A 98 -11.22 -2.98 -8.57
N LYS A 99 -10.92 -1.85 -7.89
CA LYS A 99 -11.03 -0.51 -8.47
C LYS A 99 -9.88 -0.20 -9.44
N PHE A 100 -8.69 -0.78 -9.23
CA PHE A 100 -7.51 -0.58 -10.09
C PHE A 100 -7.41 -1.56 -11.26
N LYS A 101 -8.11 -2.71 -11.19
CA LYS A 101 -8.14 -3.74 -12.24
C LYS A 101 -9.16 -3.47 -13.37
N LYS A 102 -9.77 -2.28 -13.43
CA LYS A 102 -10.83 -1.95 -14.41
C LYS A 102 -10.34 -1.00 -15.50
#